data_AF-A0A6C0J1W1-F1
#
_entry.id   AF-A0A6C0J1W1-F1
#
_cell.length_a   1.000
_cell.length_b   1.000
_cell.length_c   1.000
_cell.angle_alpha   90.00
_cell.angle_beta   90.00
_cell.angle_gamma   90.00
#
_symmetry.space_group_name_H-M   'P 1'
#
loop_
_entity.id
_entity.type
_entity.pdbx_description
1 polymer ?
#
loop_
_entity_poly.entity_id
_entity_poly.type
_entity_poly.pdbx_seq_one_letter_code
_entity_poly.pdbx_strand_id
1 'polypeptide(L)'
;MSTLVENPGDGHLGLNNSRVENVNLLSISEKDHDSDNIRNFLLTIKNNESTIKGFYKISEDTNVDNYAFYEINSLIDNGNWWTINSGFLNTSIEGFSFIGKVSITFALTGKKGDIGNTGPTGPNFFTQTGVNNIFYEGNIGINNISPEYSLDIKGQVKVTTEYLTGTKRMVDFYTTTSGIKTNRGTIEWNGTNLLYSNFCDSRLKEDFKPITNHNEILDKLNPVNFKMIGSDKRKDGFIADEVYNIYHESASGIPLETDDNGLPVFM
;
A
#
# COMPACT_ATOMS: atom_id res chain seq x y z
N MET A 1 28.58 6.81 45.51
CA MET A 1 28.43 6.29 44.13
C MET A 1 29.19 7.21 43.21
N SER A 2 30.40 6.84 42.80
CA SER A 2 31.09 7.52 41.70
C SER A 2 30.64 6.85 40.40
N THR A 3 30.14 7.62 39.45
CA THR A 3 29.69 7.15 38.15
C THR A 3 30.79 7.22 37.08
N LEU A 4 32.01 7.63 37.46
CA LEU A 4 33.17 7.65 36.57
C LEU A 4 34.12 6.50 36.92
N VAL A 5 34.39 5.67 35.93
CA VAL A 5 35.61 4.85 35.88
C VAL A 5 36.72 5.66 35.25
N GLU A 6 37.91 5.59 35.86
CA GLU A 6 39.13 6.23 35.34
C GLU A 6 39.97 5.22 34.55
N ASN A 7 41.03 5.71 33.90
CA ASN A 7 42.00 4.86 33.24
C ASN A 7 42.58 3.85 34.25
N PRO A 8 42.41 2.53 34.05
CA PRO A 8 42.88 1.54 35.00
C PRO A 8 44.41 1.39 35.00
N GLY A 9 45.09 1.87 33.95
CA GLY A 9 46.51 1.63 33.72
C GLY A 9 46.76 0.33 32.94
N ASP A 10 47.93 0.25 32.31
CA ASP A 10 48.35 -0.90 31.51
C ASP A 10 48.27 -2.19 32.34
N GLY A 11 47.68 -3.25 31.79
CA GLY A 11 47.52 -4.54 32.45
C GLY A 11 46.44 -4.64 33.51
N HIS A 12 45.65 -3.59 33.70
CA HIS A 12 44.60 -3.54 34.74
C HIS A 12 43.21 -3.35 34.14
N LEU A 13 42.22 -3.77 34.91
CA LEU A 13 40.81 -3.48 34.67
C LEU A 13 40.19 -2.83 35.91
N GLY A 14 39.14 -2.04 35.71
CA GLY A 14 38.40 -1.37 36.77
C GLY A 14 36.91 -1.67 36.66
N LEU A 15 36.26 -1.93 37.80
CA LEU A 15 34.81 -2.07 37.89
C LEU A 15 34.27 -0.88 38.68
N ASN A 16 33.14 -0.33 38.25
CA ASN A 16 32.56 0.83 38.92
C ASN A 16 31.83 0.52 40.24
N ASN A 17 31.80 -0.75 40.64
CA ASN A 17 31.20 -1.20 41.89
C ASN A 17 32.00 -2.37 42.48
N SER A 18 32.08 -2.43 43.81
CA SER A 18 32.72 -3.54 44.52
C SER A 18 31.84 -4.80 44.55
N ARG A 19 30.51 -4.65 44.44
CA ARG A 19 29.57 -5.76 44.26
C ARG A 19 29.42 -6.04 42.77
N VAL A 20 29.83 -7.23 42.33
CA VAL A 20 29.82 -7.63 40.90
C VAL A 20 28.44 -7.55 40.27
N GLU A 21 27.38 -7.85 41.01
CA GLU A 21 25.98 -7.76 40.56
C GLU A 21 25.53 -6.32 40.24
N ASN A 22 26.22 -5.30 40.77
CA ASN A 22 25.89 -3.88 40.59
C ASN A 22 26.88 -3.17 39.65
N VAL A 23 27.76 -3.91 38.98
CA VAL A 23 28.67 -3.36 37.98
C VAL A 23 27.89 -3.11 36.69
N ASN A 24 28.01 -1.90 36.16
CA ASN A 24 27.49 -1.54 34.85
C ASN A 24 28.52 -0.85 33.94
N LEU A 25 29.73 -0.60 34.45
CA LEU A 25 30.86 -0.08 33.69
C LEU A 25 32.14 -0.86 34.05
N LEU A 26 32.80 -1.34 33.02
CA LEU A 26 34.15 -1.90 33.06
C LEU A 26 35.12 -0.92 32.37
N SER A 27 36.21 -0.55 33.01
CA SER A 27 37.35 0.10 32.35
C SER A 27 38.46 -0.90 32.06
N ILE A 28 39.05 -0.82 30.88
CA ILE A 28 40.13 -1.73 30.45
C ILE A 28 41.18 -0.95 29.65
N SER A 29 42.47 -1.18 29.90
CA SER A 29 43.54 -0.61 29.09
C SER A 29 43.63 -1.29 27.72
N GLU A 30 44.14 -0.56 26.71
CA GLU A 30 44.49 -1.16 25.43
C GLU A 30 45.69 -2.10 25.50
N LYS A 31 46.48 -2.02 26.58
CA LYS A 31 47.58 -2.94 26.82
C LYS A 31 47.20 -3.92 27.93
N ASP A 32 47.40 -5.20 27.65
CA ASP A 32 47.28 -6.23 28.68
C ASP A 32 48.47 -6.22 29.64
N HIS A 33 48.50 -7.19 30.54
CA HIS A 33 49.56 -7.32 31.56
C HIS A 33 50.94 -7.57 30.93
N ASP A 34 50.98 -8.18 29.76
CA ASP A 34 52.22 -8.52 29.05
C ASP A 34 52.61 -7.42 28.05
N SER A 35 51.93 -6.27 28.10
CA SER A 35 52.09 -5.09 27.26
C SER A 35 51.66 -5.26 25.79
N ASP A 36 50.92 -6.32 25.48
CA ASP A 36 50.35 -6.55 24.16
C ASP A 36 49.13 -5.64 23.93
N ASN A 37 49.03 -5.10 22.71
CA ASN A 37 47.97 -4.15 22.36
C ASN A 37 46.71 -4.88 21.85
N ILE A 38 45.61 -4.76 22.60
CA ILE A 38 44.30 -5.36 22.31
C ILE A 38 43.31 -4.40 21.62
N ARG A 39 43.74 -3.21 21.18
CA ARG A 39 42.89 -2.18 20.53
C ARG A 39 42.09 -2.72 19.36
N ASN A 40 42.72 -3.46 18.45
CA ASN A 40 42.05 -3.99 17.26
C ASN A 40 40.93 -4.97 17.61
N PHE A 41 41.12 -5.73 18.69
CA PHE A 41 40.10 -6.62 19.20
C PHE A 41 38.92 -5.83 19.78
N LEU A 42 39.17 -4.82 20.62
CA LEU A 42 38.13 -3.94 21.19
C LEU A 42 37.36 -3.17 20.10
N LEU A 43 38.03 -2.72 19.04
CA LEU A 43 37.40 -2.10 17.87
C LEU A 43 36.45 -3.07 17.15
N THR A 44 36.80 -4.36 17.08
CA THR A 44 35.91 -5.38 16.50
C THR A 44 34.61 -5.49 17.29
N ILE A 45 34.70 -5.47 18.63
CA ILE A 45 33.50 -5.47 19.50
C ILE A 45 32.71 -4.17 19.30
N LYS A 46 33.38 -3.00 19.28
CA LYS A 46 32.76 -1.68 19.11
C LYS A 46 31.91 -1.61 17.84
N ASN A 47 32.46 -2.11 16.72
CA ASN A 47 31.87 -2.04 15.40
C ASN A 47 30.79 -3.10 15.14
N ASN A 48 30.50 -3.98 16.11
CA ASN A 48 29.36 -4.90 16.00
C ASN A 48 28.03 -4.12 16.11
N GLU A 49 27.17 -4.23 15.09
CA GLU A 49 25.88 -3.54 15.02
C GLU A 49 24.75 -4.24 15.81
N SER A 50 25.03 -5.41 16.41
CA SER A 50 24.10 -6.09 17.30
C SER A 50 23.79 -5.24 18.55
N THR A 51 22.54 -5.29 19.02
CA THR A 51 22.08 -4.60 20.25
C THR A 51 22.92 -5.01 21.46
N ILE A 52 23.24 -6.30 21.56
CA ILE A 52 24.27 -6.83 22.46
C ILE A 52 25.49 -7.15 21.61
N LYS A 53 26.61 -6.48 21.87
CA LYS A 53 27.84 -6.58 21.06
C LYS A 53 28.66 -7.83 21.38
N GLY A 54 28.47 -8.38 22.56
CA GLY A 54 29.18 -9.56 23.05
C GLY A 54 28.89 -9.84 24.51
N PHE A 55 29.70 -10.72 25.08
CA PHE A 55 29.72 -11.07 26.48
C PHE A 55 31.17 -11.06 26.96
N TYR A 56 31.38 -10.80 28.25
CA TYR A 56 32.67 -11.07 28.87
C TYR A 56 32.50 -11.81 30.19
N LYS A 57 33.51 -12.61 30.51
CA LYS A 57 33.66 -13.30 31.78
C LYS A 57 34.94 -12.79 32.43
N ILE A 58 34.86 -12.41 33.70
CA ILE A 58 36.05 -12.18 34.54
C ILE A 58 36.12 -13.35 35.52
N SER A 59 37.29 -13.97 35.66
CA SER A 59 37.56 -15.02 36.65
C SER A 59 38.86 -14.78 37.38
N GLU A 60 38.97 -15.24 38.62
CA GLU A 60 40.24 -15.21 39.35
C GLU A 60 41.24 -16.20 38.73
N ASP A 61 42.50 -15.78 38.61
CA ASP A 61 43.57 -16.59 38.02
C ASP A 61 43.88 -17.84 38.88
N THR A 62 43.79 -17.70 40.20
CA THR A 62 44.06 -18.79 41.15
C THR A 62 42.87 -19.73 41.36
N ASN A 63 41.65 -19.30 41.04
CA ASN A 63 40.44 -20.11 41.16
C ASN A 63 39.41 -19.71 40.10
N VAL A 64 39.40 -20.43 38.97
CA VAL A 64 38.53 -20.12 37.83
C VAL A 64 37.04 -20.36 38.11
N ASP A 65 36.69 -21.06 39.19
CA ASP A 65 35.31 -21.22 39.64
C ASP A 65 34.76 -19.94 40.28
N ASN A 66 35.64 -19.01 40.67
CA ASN A 66 35.28 -17.65 41.08
C ASN A 66 35.19 -16.75 39.84
N TYR A 67 33.97 -16.41 39.41
CA TYR A 67 33.75 -15.67 38.17
C TYR A 67 32.54 -14.73 38.25
N ALA A 68 32.51 -13.76 37.32
CA ALA A 68 31.34 -12.95 37.00
C ALA A 68 31.17 -12.80 35.48
N PHE A 69 29.92 -12.89 35.00
CA PHE A 69 29.54 -12.78 33.60
C PHE A 69 28.70 -11.53 33.34
N TYR A 70 28.95 -10.93 32.19
CA TYR A 70 28.29 -9.71 31.76
C TYR A 70 28.03 -9.71 30.26
N GLU A 71 26.96 -9.04 29.85
CA GLU A 71 26.74 -8.62 28.47
C GLU A 71 27.47 -7.31 28.16
N ILE A 72 27.79 -7.09 26.89
CA ILE A 72 28.42 -5.88 26.37
C ILE A 72 27.39 -5.09 25.58
N ASN A 73 26.94 -3.97 26.13
CA ASN A 73 25.96 -3.09 25.50
C ASN A 73 26.63 -2.07 24.57
N SER A 74 27.73 -1.46 25.02
CA SER A 74 28.49 -0.50 24.20
C SER A 74 29.92 -0.34 24.68
N LEU A 75 30.76 0.23 23.81
CA LEU A 75 32.16 0.56 24.12
C LEU A 75 32.43 2.02 23.76
N ILE A 76 33.11 2.73 24.64
CA ILE A 76 33.61 4.09 24.44
C ILE A 76 35.13 4.03 24.41
N ASP A 77 35.72 4.62 23.37
CA ASP A 77 37.17 4.74 23.19
C ASP A 77 37.63 6.05 23.85
N ASN A 78 38.49 5.97 24.86
CA ASN A 78 39.03 7.12 25.59
C ASN A 78 40.51 7.36 25.25
N GLY A 79 40.98 6.87 24.10
CA GLY A 79 42.38 6.94 23.67
C GLY A 79 43.13 5.65 24.00
N ASN A 80 43.84 5.63 25.12
CA ASN A 80 44.67 4.49 25.53
C ASN A 80 43.94 3.45 26.39
N TRP A 81 42.64 3.64 26.61
CA TRP A 81 41.79 2.77 27.43
C TRP A 81 40.33 2.91 27.00
N TRP A 82 39.50 1.95 27.42
CA TRP A 82 38.12 1.81 26.97
C TRP A 82 37.16 1.71 28.15
N THR A 83 35.97 2.27 27.97
CA THR A 83 34.82 2.05 28.87
C THR A 83 33.84 1.10 28.21
N ILE A 84 33.53 -0.01 28.87
CA ILE A 84 32.55 -1.01 28.42
C ILE A 84 31.29 -0.87 29.26
N ASN A 85 30.18 -0.48 28.63
CA ASN A 85 28.87 -0.50 29.25
C ASN A 85 28.35 -1.93 29.30
N SER A 86 28.04 -2.39 30.51
CA SER A 86 27.86 -3.80 30.82
C SER A 86 26.53 -4.04 31.51
N GLY A 87 25.91 -5.17 31.21
CA GLY A 87 24.76 -5.68 31.96
C GLY A 87 25.16 -6.95 32.72
N PHE A 88 24.77 -7.03 34.00
CA PHE A 88 25.06 -8.22 34.80
C PHE A 88 24.22 -9.43 34.35
N LEU A 89 24.84 -10.60 34.28
CA LEU A 89 24.15 -11.86 33.97
C LEU A 89 24.16 -12.82 35.16
N ASN A 90 25.34 -13.24 35.62
CA ASN A 90 25.49 -14.13 36.77
C ASN A 90 26.90 -14.07 37.37
N THR A 91 27.06 -14.57 38.60
CA THR A 91 28.32 -14.62 39.33
C THR A 91 28.35 -15.83 40.26
N SER A 92 29.55 -16.28 40.65
CA SER A 92 29.77 -17.22 41.77
C SER A 92 30.33 -16.54 43.04
N ILE A 93 30.59 -15.23 42.97
CA ILE A 93 31.21 -14.42 44.03
C ILE A 93 30.44 -13.11 44.26
N GLU A 94 30.63 -12.47 45.42
CA GLU A 94 30.08 -11.13 45.68
C GLU A 94 31.00 -10.01 45.16
N GLY A 95 32.30 -10.25 45.08
CA GLY A 95 33.34 -9.27 44.74
C GLY A 95 34.68 -9.94 44.46
N PHE A 96 35.52 -9.32 43.62
CA PHE A 96 36.90 -9.76 43.39
C PHE A 96 37.84 -9.23 44.48
N SER A 97 38.86 -10.01 44.85
CA SER A 97 39.93 -9.53 45.73
C SER A 97 40.76 -8.44 45.04
N PHE A 98 40.99 -7.32 45.73
CA PHE A 98 41.77 -6.17 45.21
C PHE A 98 43.25 -6.47 44.93
N ILE A 99 43.75 -7.63 45.37
CA ILE A 99 45.16 -8.05 45.21
C ILE A 99 45.28 -9.26 44.26
N GLY A 100 44.14 -9.83 43.84
CA GLY A 100 44.11 -11.02 42.98
C GLY A 100 44.36 -10.69 41.52
N LYS A 101 45.08 -11.57 40.81
CA LYS A 101 45.11 -11.56 39.35
C LYS A 101 43.79 -12.10 38.81
N VAL A 102 43.31 -11.50 37.73
CA VAL A 102 42.08 -11.90 37.05
C VAL A 102 42.34 -12.12 35.57
N SER A 103 41.61 -13.06 34.97
CA SER A 103 41.55 -13.24 33.53
C SER A 103 40.20 -12.77 33.02
N ILE A 104 40.20 -11.99 31.94
CA ILE A 104 38.99 -11.59 31.23
C ILE A 104 38.93 -12.32 29.89
N THR A 105 37.79 -12.89 29.56
CA THR A 105 37.53 -13.57 28.29
C THR A 105 36.31 -12.95 27.64
N PHE A 106 36.39 -12.70 26.33
CA PHE A 106 35.32 -12.09 25.55
C PHE A 106 34.74 -13.10 24.56
N ALA A 107 33.41 -13.06 24.39
CA ALA A 107 32.70 -13.79 23.34
C ALA A 107 31.90 -12.78 22.52
N LEU A 108 32.10 -12.78 21.20
CA LEU A 108 31.33 -11.92 20.30
C LEU A 108 29.97 -12.54 20.02
N THR A 109 28.92 -11.71 19.97
CA THR A 109 27.68 -12.14 19.32
C THR A 109 27.93 -12.21 17.82
N GLY A 110 27.26 -13.13 17.12
CA GLY A 110 27.28 -13.14 15.66
C GLY A 110 26.92 -11.74 15.14
N LYS A 111 27.55 -11.31 14.04
CA LYS A 111 27.11 -10.08 13.37
C LYS A 111 25.62 -10.25 13.05
N LYS A 112 24.80 -9.28 13.42
CA LYS A 112 23.44 -9.17 12.90
C LYS A 112 23.54 -9.34 11.37
N GLY A 113 22.81 -10.31 10.82
CA GLY A 113 22.75 -10.47 9.37
C GLY A 113 22.15 -9.19 8.78
N ASP A 114 22.78 -8.65 7.74
CA ASP A 114 22.21 -7.54 7.00
C ASP A 114 20.82 -7.98 6.50
N ILE A 115 19.80 -7.17 6.78
CA ILE A 115 18.54 -7.30 6.05
C ILE A 115 18.90 -6.91 4.62
N GLY A 116 18.77 -7.85 3.68
CA GLY A 116 19.05 -7.58 2.26
C GLY A 116 18.29 -6.33 1.80
N ASN A 117 18.88 -5.56 0.89
CA ASN A 117 18.25 -4.35 0.36
C ASN A 117 16.80 -4.66 -0.05
N THR A 118 15.86 -3.83 0.40
CA THR A 118 14.49 -3.84 -0.13
C THR A 118 14.58 -3.77 -1.65
N GLY A 119 13.89 -4.70 -2.35
CA GLY A 119 13.84 -4.69 -3.81
C GLY A 119 13.33 -3.34 -4.34
N PRO A 120 13.60 -3.00 -5.62
CA PRO A 120 13.07 -1.76 -6.20
C PRO A 120 11.56 -1.75 -6.06
N THR A 121 11.01 -0.65 -5.54
CA THR A 121 9.57 -0.39 -5.61
C THR A 121 9.15 -0.47 -7.08
N GLY A 122 8.08 -1.22 -7.37
CA GLY A 122 7.53 -1.29 -8.73
C GLY A 122 7.21 0.10 -9.28
N PRO A 123 7.14 0.28 -10.61
CA PRO A 123 6.82 1.57 -11.20
C PRO A 123 5.54 2.15 -10.58
N ASN A 124 5.67 3.31 -9.95
CA ASN A 124 4.55 4.09 -9.45
C ASN A 124 3.86 4.73 -10.64
N PHE A 125 2.78 4.12 -11.13
CA PHE A 125 1.98 4.66 -12.23
C PHE A 125 1.06 5.80 -11.80
N PHE A 126 0.94 6.12 -10.51
CA PHE A 126 0.03 7.17 -10.03
C PHE A 126 0.81 8.23 -9.25
N THR A 127 0.77 9.48 -9.71
CA THR A 127 1.25 10.63 -8.95
C THR A 127 0.12 11.16 -8.09
N GLN A 128 0.18 10.89 -6.78
CA GLN A 128 -0.79 11.46 -5.85
C GLN A 128 -0.36 12.90 -5.50
N THR A 129 -1.03 13.88 -6.09
CA THR A 129 -0.97 15.29 -5.62
C THR A 129 -2.38 15.73 -5.24
N GLY A 130 -2.66 15.82 -3.94
CA GLY A 130 -3.96 16.23 -3.39
C GLY A 130 -4.78 15.10 -2.74
N VAL A 131 -5.90 15.48 -2.12
CA VAL A 131 -6.84 14.54 -1.47
C VAL A 131 -7.78 13.97 -2.56
N ASN A 132 -7.87 12.64 -2.67
CA ASN A 132 -8.86 11.90 -3.47
C ASN A 132 -8.81 11.97 -5.01
N ASN A 133 -7.73 12.45 -5.63
CA ASN A 133 -7.61 12.47 -7.11
C ASN A 133 -6.49 11.53 -7.61
N ILE A 134 -6.76 10.83 -8.71
CA ILE A 134 -5.76 10.08 -9.48
C ILE A 134 -5.39 10.94 -10.70
N PHE A 135 -4.14 11.42 -10.76
CA PHE A 135 -3.58 12.08 -11.95
C PHE A 135 -2.66 11.10 -12.68
N TYR A 136 -2.88 10.93 -13.98
CA TYR A 136 -2.09 10.07 -14.86
C TYR A 136 -1.82 10.81 -16.18
N GLU A 137 -0.57 10.78 -16.65
CA GLU A 137 -0.26 11.22 -18.01
C GLU A 137 -0.61 10.08 -18.98
N GLY A 138 -1.78 10.18 -19.62
CA GLY A 138 -2.25 9.24 -20.64
C GLY A 138 -3.58 8.57 -20.30
N ASN A 139 -3.82 7.39 -20.89
CA ASN A 139 -5.03 6.60 -20.70
C ASN A 139 -4.89 5.64 -19.51
N ILE A 140 -5.92 5.56 -18.65
CA ILE A 140 -5.98 4.64 -17.52
C ILE A 140 -6.72 3.37 -17.93
N GLY A 141 -6.05 2.21 -17.85
CA GLY A 141 -6.67 0.90 -18.05
C GLY A 141 -6.88 0.15 -16.74
N ILE A 142 -8.11 -0.26 -16.43
CA ILE A 142 -8.43 -1.17 -15.31
C ILE A 142 -8.71 -2.56 -15.88
N ASN A 143 -7.84 -3.52 -15.57
CA ASN A 143 -7.82 -4.85 -16.20
C ASN A 143 -7.69 -4.80 -17.74
N ASN A 144 -7.20 -3.67 -18.27
CA ASN A 144 -6.94 -3.45 -19.68
C ASN A 144 -5.51 -2.90 -19.83
N ILE A 145 -4.64 -3.62 -20.54
CA ILE A 145 -3.24 -3.23 -20.75
C ILE A 145 -3.03 -2.38 -22.00
N SER A 146 -4.08 -2.13 -22.77
CA SER A 146 -4.06 -1.32 -24.00
C SER A 146 -5.31 -0.44 -24.06
N PRO A 147 -5.45 0.53 -23.14
CA PRO A 147 -6.63 1.39 -23.08
C PRO A 147 -6.67 2.36 -24.27
N GLU A 148 -7.76 2.32 -25.04
CA GLU A 148 -7.98 3.21 -26.20
C GLU A 148 -8.57 4.57 -25.80
N TYR A 149 -9.24 4.61 -24.64
CA TYR A 149 -9.86 5.80 -24.08
C TYR A 149 -9.17 6.25 -22.79
N SER A 150 -9.37 7.50 -22.40
CA SER A 150 -8.77 8.08 -21.19
C SER A 150 -9.03 7.28 -19.92
N LEU A 151 -10.18 6.60 -19.85
CA LEU A 151 -10.45 5.54 -18.88
C LEU A 151 -11.09 4.37 -19.62
N ASP A 152 -10.47 3.20 -19.51
CA ASP A 152 -10.94 1.96 -20.14
C ASP A 152 -10.96 0.84 -19.09
N ILE A 153 -12.12 0.20 -18.91
CA ILE A 153 -12.34 -0.79 -17.85
C ILE A 153 -12.81 -2.09 -18.50
N LYS A 154 -11.96 -3.11 -18.47
CA LYS A 154 -12.34 -4.47 -18.87
C LYS A 154 -12.99 -5.19 -17.69
N GLY A 155 -14.24 -4.81 -17.40
CA GLY A 155 -15.01 -5.31 -16.27
C GLY A 155 -16.25 -4.49 -15.98
N GLN A 156 -16.75 -4.57 -14.76
CA GLN A 156 -17.91 -3.80 -14.31
C GLN A 156 -17.48 -2.48 -13.68
N VAL A 157 -18.24 -1.42 -13.98
CA VAL A 157 -18.13 -0.14 -13.26
C VAL A 157 -19.19 -0.11 -12.16
N LYS A 158 -18.76 -0.22 -10.90
CA LYS A 158 -19.65 -0.06 -9.75
C LYS A 158 -19.55 1.36 -9.21
N VAL A 159 -20.53 2.19 -9.53
CA VAL A 159 -20.65 3.53 -8.92
C VAL A 159 -21.50 3.40 -7.67
N THR A 160 -20.87 3.38 -6.49
CA THR A 160 -21.60 3.43 -5.22
C THR A 160 -21.62 4.87 -4.74
N THR A 161 -22.76 5.54 -4.89
CA THR A 161 -23.01 6.80 -4.20
C THR A 161 -23.42 6.47 -2.77
N GLU A 162 -22.85 7.13 -1.76
CA GLU A 162 -23.37 7.05 -0.39
C GLU A 162 -24.88 7.35 -0.39
N TYR A 163 -25.64 6.73 0.53
CA TYR A 163 -27.09 6.92 0.69
C TYR A 163 -27.42 8.39 0.96
N LEU A 164 -27.64 9.15 -0.10
CA LEU A 164 -27.95 10.57 -0.06
C LEU A 164 -29.40 10.75 -0.50
N THR A 165 -30.23 11.25 0.40
CA THR A 165 -31.63 11.60 0.11
C THR A 165 -31.73 12.66 -1.00
N GLY A 166 -32.70 12.53 -1.90
CA GLY A 166 -33.02 13.51 -2.95
C GLY A 166 -32.54 13.13 -4.36
N THR A 167 -32.78 14.02 -5.33
CA THR A 167 -32.42 13.82 -6.74
C THR A 167 -30.91 13.88 -6.97
N LYS A 168 -30.36 12.87 -7.67
CA LYS A 168 -28.93 12.75 -7.97
C LYS A 168 -28.70 12.33 -9.43
N ARG A 169 -27.80 13.04 -10.11
CA ARG A 169 -27.28 12.64 -11.42
C ARG A 169 -26.26 11.52 -11.22
N MET A 170 -26.50 10.38 -11.84
CA MET A 170 -25.62 9.22 -11.78
C MET A 170 -24.62 9.22 -12.92
N VAL A 171 -25.08 9.52 -14.13
CA VAL A 171 -24.25 9.59 -15.34
C VAL A 171 -24.71 10.78 -16.17
N ASP A 172 -23.77 11.61 -16.58
CA ASP A 172 -24.00 12.69 -17.53
C ASP A 172 -23.35 12.35 -18.87
N PHE A 173 -24.10 12.51 -19.97
CA PHE A 173 -23.57 12.36 -21.32
C PHE A 173 -23.26 13.73 -21.89
N TYR A 174 -22.03 13.94 -22.36
CA TYR A 174 -21.60 15.19 -22.99
C TYR A 174 -21.05 14.93 -24.38
N THR A 175 -21.29 15.86 -25.31
CA THR A 175 -20.52 16.01 -26.54
C THR A 175 -19.59 17.21 -26.40
N THR A 176 -18.38 17.14 -26.94
CA THR A 176 -17.48 18.29 -26.97
C THR A 176 -17.21 18.70 -28.41
N THR A 177 -17.56 19.93 -28.79
CA THR A 177 -17.29 20.47 -30.11
C THR A 177 -16.49 21.76 -29.94
N SER A 178 -15.29 21.82 -30.56
CA SER A 178 -14.38 22.97 -30.44
C SER A 178 -14.10 23.40 -28.99
N GLY A 179 -13.96 22.43 -28.09
CA GLY A 179 -13.71 22.67 -26.66
C GLY A 179 -14.95 23.02 -25.82
N ILE A 180 -16.12 23.22 -26.45
CA ILE A 180 -17.37 23.50 -25.73
C ILE A 180 -18.07 22.18 -25.40
N LYS A 181 -18.29 21.92 -24.11
CA LYS A 181 -19.03 20.76 -23.61
C LYS A 181 -20.54 21.05 -23.63
N THR A 182 -21.31 20.20 -24.31
CA THR A 182 -22.78 20.26 -24.36
C THR A 182 -23.34 18.98 -23.77
N ASN A 183 -24.19 19.09 -22.73
CA ASN A 183 -24.87 17.93 -22.15
C ASN A 183 -25.96 17.41 -23.12
N ARG A 184 -26.05 16.10 -23.30
CA ARG A 184 -27.01 15.43 -24.21
C ARG A 184 -28.05 14.59 -23.49
N GLY A 185 -27.84 14.33 -22.21
CA GLY A 185 -28.78 13.58 -21.39
C GLY A 185 -28.12 13.15 -20.09
N THR A 186 -28.95 12.69 -19.15
CA THR A 186 -28.50 12.21 -17.85
C THR A 186 -29.28 10.98 -17.43
N ILE A 187 -28.62 10.08 -16.71
CA ILE A 187 -29.28 9.07 -15.90
C ILE A 187 -29.38 9.64 -14.49
N GLU A 188 -30.60 9.75 -13.98
CA GLU A 188 -30.90 10.38 -12.70
C GLU A 188 -31.60 9.39 -11.77
N TRP A 189 -31.23 9.40 -10.49
CA TRP A 189 -32.01 8.74 -9.44
C TRP A 189 -32.71 9.81 -8.62
N ASN A 190 -34.05 9.76 -8.55
CA ASN A 190 -34.85 10.82 -7.92
C ASN A 190 -35.23 10.54 -6.46
N GLY A 191 -34.59 9.56 -5.80
CA GLY A 191 -34.98 9.10 -4.47
C GLY A 191 -35.77 7.79 -4.48
N THR A 192 -36.41 7.43 -5.60
CA THR A 192 -37.26 6.23 -5.69
C THR A 192 -37.06 5.50 -7.01
N ASN A 193 -37.01 6.23 -8.12
CA ASN A 193 -36.88 5.67 -9.46
C ASN A 193 -35.58 6.12 -10.14
N LEU A 194 -35.12 5.29 -11.07
CA LEU A 194 -34.15 5.67 -12.07
C LEU A 194 -34.90 6.31 -13.25
N LEU A 195 -34.50 7.51 -13.62
CA LEU A 195 -35.05 8.29 -14.72
C LEU A 195 -34.00 8.42 -15.83
N TYR A 196 -34.43 8.15 -17.05
CA TYR A 196 -33.69 8.49 -18.27
C TYR A 196 -34.25 9.81 -18.78
N SER A 197 -33.55 10.92 -18.54
CA SER A 197 -34.02 12.23 -18.96
C SER A 197 -33.33 12.64 -20.26
N ASN A 198 -34.08 12.64 -21.35
CA ASN A 198 -33.75 13.35 -22.58
C ASN A 198 -34.32 14.78 -22.51
N PHE A 199 -33.55 15.78 -22.94
CA PHE A 199 -34.01 17.17 -22.89
C PHE A 199 -35.15 17.38 -23.89
N CYS A 200 -36.39 17.44 -23.39
CA CYS A 200 -37.55 17.88 -24.14
C CYS A 200 -37.77 19.39 -24.00
N ASP A 201 -36.69 20.18 -23.89
CA ASP A 201 -36.77 21.64 -23.76
C ASP A 201 -37.02 22.27 -25.13
N SER A 202 -38.08 23.08 -25.24
CA SER A 202 -38.44 23.73 -26.51
C SER A 202 -37.38 24.72 -27.00
N ARG A 203 -36.53 25.25 -26.11
CA ARG A 203 -35.42 26.15 -26.48
C ARG A 203 -34.26 25.43 -27.16
N LEU A 204 -34.26 24.10 -27.12
CA LEU A 204 -33.27 23.25 -27.77
C LEU A 204 -33.80 22.58 -29.05
N LYS A 205 -34.96 23.02 -29.55
CA LYS A 205 -35.64 22.45 -30.72
C LYS A 205 -36.06 23.56 -31.69
N GLU A 206 -35.97 23.29 -32.98
CA GLU A 206 -36.39 24.18 -34.07
C GLU A 206 -37.11 23.38 -35.18
N ASP A 207 -37.68 24.07 -36.17
CA ASP A 207 -38.40 23.47 -37.31
C ASP A 207 -39.56 22.53 -36.93
N PHE A 208 -40.45 23.00 -36.05
CA PHE A 208 -41.62 22.23 -35.64
C PHE A 208 -42.61 22.05 -36.81
N LYS A 209 -42.67 20.84 -37.38
CA LYS A 209 -43.61 20.47 -38.43
C LYS A 209 -44.74 19.59 -37.87
N PRO A 210 -46.02 19.93 -38.10
CA PRO A 210 -47.13 19.08 -37.69
C PRO A 210 -47.15 17.77 -38.48
N ILE A 211 -47.42 16.65 -37.80
CA ILE A 211 -47.77 15.38 -38.45
C ILE A 211 -49.26 15.42 -38.75
N THR A 212 -49.64 15.58 -40.01
CA THR A 212 -51.05 15.78 -40.43
C THR A 212 -51.79 14.49 -40.70
N ASN A 213 -51.09 13.39 -40.97
CA ASN A 213 -51.63 12.07 -41.28
C ASN A 213 -51.63 11.11 -40.06
N HIS A 214 -51.61 11.64 -38.84
CA HIS A 214 -51.45 10.85 -37.61
C HIS A 214 -52.51 9.74 -37.46
N ASN A 215 -53.77 10.00 -37.82
CA ASN A 215 -54.83 8.99 -37.73
C ASN A 215 -54.59 7.83 -38.69
N GLU A 216 -54.14 8.12 -39.92
CA GLU A 216 -53.83 7.07 -40.91
C GLU A 216 -52.66 6.19 -40.49
N ILE A 217 -51.69 6.77 -39.77
CA ILE A 217 -50.56 6.03 -39.20
C ILE A 217 -51.08 5.10 -38.11
N LEU A 218 -51.85 5.63 -37.15
CA LEU A 218 -52.36 4.87 -36.02
C LEU A 218 -53.29 3.72 -36.45
N ASP A 219 -54.14 3.95 -37.44
CA ASP A 219 -55.09 2.94 -37.94
C ASP A 219 -54.39 1.75 -38.62
N LYS A 220 -53.17 1.94 -39.11
CA LYS A 220 -52.37 0.87 -39.74
C LYS A 220 -51.57 0.06 -38.72
N LEU A 221 -51.37 0.56 -37.50
CA LEU A 221 -50.61 -0.14 -36.47
C LEU A 221 -51.33 -1.43 -36.07
N ASN A 222 -50.59 -2.53 -36.04
CA ASN A 222 -51.10 -3.86 -35.74
C ASN A 222 -50.61 -4.31 -34.36
N PRO A 223 -51.32 -4.02 -33.26
CA PRO A 223 -50.96 -4.51 -31.95
C PRO A 223 -51.13 -6.03 -31.90
N VAL A 224 -50.10 -6.71 -31.39
CA VAL A 224 -50.08 -8.15 -31.25
C VAL A 224 -49.84 -8.54 -29.80
N ASN A 225 -50.34 -9.70 -29.42
CA ASN A 225 -50.03 -10.32 -28.15
C ASN A 225 -49.07 -11.48 -28.40
N PHE A 226 -47.86 -11.43 -27.84
CA PHE A 226 -46.79 -12.37 -28.16
C PHE A 226 -46.09 -12.94 -26.92
N LYS A 227 -45.35 -14.04 -27.09
CA LYS A 227 -44.42 -14.59 -26.11
C LYS A 227 -43.01 -14.34 -26.58
N MET A 228 -42.12 -13.93 -25.67
CA MET A 228 -40.69 -13.96 -25.95
C MET A 228 -40.23 -15.42 -26.08
N ILE A 229 -39.29 -15.70 -26.98
CA ILE A 229 -38.68 -17.04 -27.09
C ILE A 229 -38.11 -17.42 -25.71
N GLY A 230 -38.49 -18.60 -25.20
CA GLY A 230 -38.07 -19.07 -23.87
C GLY A 230 -38.90 -18.53 -22.69
N SER A 231 -40.00 -17.79 -22.92
CA SER A 231 -40.90 -17.31 -21.87
C SER A 231 -42.34 -17.80 -22.07
N ASP A 232 -42.98 -18.21 -20.97
CA ASP A 232 -44.41 -18.57 -20.98
C ASP A 232 -45.36 -17.38 -20.77
N LYS A 233 -44.83 -16.24 -20.32
CA LYS A 233 -45.62 -15.02 -20.13
C LYS A 233 -45.87 -14.32 -21.47
N ARG A 234 -47.12 -13.92 -21.69
CA ARG A 234 -47.52 -13.12 -22.86
C ARG A 234 -47.42 -11.63 -22.56
N LYS A 235 -47.15 -10.84 -23.59
CA LYS A 235 -47.09 -9.37 -23.55
C LYS A 235 -47.84 -8.81 -24.76
N ASP A 236 -48.54 -7.71 -24.54
CA ASP A 236 -49.06 -6.89 -25.63
C ASP A 236 -47.95 -5.97 -26.14
N GLY A 237 -47.88 -5.77 -27.44
CA GLY A 237 -46.94 -4.85 -28.07
C GLY A 237 -47.07 -4.87 -29.58
N PHE A 238 -45.99 -4.54 -30.28
CA PHE A 238 -45.94 -4.48 -31.74
C PHE A 238 -44.71 -5.24 -32.25
N ILE A 239 -44.74 -5.63 -33.51
CA ILE A 239 -43.58 -6.17 -34.22
C ILE A 239 -42.86 -5.01 -34.91
N ALA A 240 -41.57 -4.84 -34.63
CA ALA A 240 -40.79 -3.69 -35.10
C ALA A 240 -40.80 -3.55 -36.64
N ASP A 241 -40.65 -4.66 -37.37
CA ASP A 241 -40.70 -4.67 -38.84
C ASP A 241 -42.04 -4.16 -39.41
N GLU A 242 -43.16 -4.55 -38.78
CA GLU A 242 -44.49 -4.10 -39.21
C GLU A 242 -44.66 -2.60 -38.98
N VAL A 243 -44.20 -2.13 -37.81
CA VAL A 243 -44.25 -0.72 -37.42
C VAL A 243 -43.36 0.14 -38.31
N TYR A 244 -42.15 -0.32 -38.64
CA TYR A 244 -41.22 0.37 -39.54
C TYR A 244 -41.82 0.62 -40.93
N ASN A 245 -42.52 -0.37 -41.47
CA ASN A 245 -43.18 -0.24 -42.79
C ASN A 245 -44.33 0.78 -42.81
N ILE A 246 -44.91 1.08 -41.64
CA ILE A 246 -45.99 2.06 -41.50
C ILE A 246 -45.41 3.45 -41.23
N TYR A 247 -44.43 3.54 -40.34
CA TYR A 247 -43.78 4.79 -39.94
C TYR A 247 -42.30 4.55 -39.65
N HIS A 248 -41.47 4.73 -40.67
CA HIS A 248 -40.05 4.38 -40.62
C HIS A 248 -39.27 5.06 -39.48
N GLU A 249 -39.71 6.21 -38.97
CA GLU A 249 -39.01 6.92 -37.87
C GLU A 249 -39.25 6.32 -36.49
N SER A 250 -40.19 5.36 -36.35
CA SER A 250 -40.52 4.75 -35.06
C SER A 250 -39.63 3.57 -34.66
N ALA A 251 -38.78 3.07 -35.55
CA ALA A 251 -37.83 2.01 -35.27
C ALA A 251 -36.45 2.36 -35.82
N SER A 252 -35.40 1.94 -35.12
CA SER A 252 -34.01 2.04 -35.57
C SER A 252 -33.56 0.70 -36.16
N GLY A 253 -32.91 0.72 -37.32
CA GLY A 253 -32.42 -0.48 -38.01
C GLY A 253 -33.15 -0.76 -39.33
N ILE A 254 -32.75 -1.82 -40.04
CA ILE A 254 -33.38 -2.26 -41.31
C ILE A 254 -34.09 -3.62 -41.08
N PRO A 255 -35.32 -3.83 -41.60
CA PRO A 255 -36.02 -5.10 -41.42
C PRO A 255 -35.19 -6.27 -41.94
N LEU A 256 -35.10 -7.34 -41.12
CA LEU A 256 -34.37 -8.58 -41.45
C LEU A 256 -32.87 -8.38 -41.76
N GLU A 257 -32.26 -7.31 -41.25
CA GLU A 257 -30.83 -7.08 -41.39
C GLU A 257 -30.00 -8.18 -40.71
N THR A 258 -28.85 -8.50 -41.30
CA THR A 258 -27.88 -9.45 -40.75
C THR A 258 -26.50 -8.80 -40.66
N ASP A 259 -25.74 -9.15 -39.62
CA ASP A 259 -24.36 -8.69 -39.47
C ASP A 259 -23.41 -9.40 -40.45
N ASP A 260 -22.12 -9.02 -40.44
CA ASP A 260 -21.08 -9.61 -41.28
C ASP A 260 -20.88 -11.13 -41.05
N ASN A 261 -21.44 -11.68 -39.97
CA ASN A 261 -21.40 -13.10 -39.63
C ASN A 261 -22.71 -13.83 -40.01
N GLY A 262 -23.67 -13.14 -40.62
CA GLY A 262 -24.98 -13.69 -41.00
C GLY A 262 -25.95 -13.87 -39.83
N LEU A 263 -25.67 -13.28 -38.67
CA LEU A 263 -26.58 -13.29 -37.52
C LEU A 263 -27.60 -12.14 -37.64
N PRO A 264 -28.86 -12.34 -37.23
CA PRO A 264 -29.87 -11.30 -37.30
C PRO A 264 -29.52 -10.11 -36.40
N VAL A 265 -29.62 -8.91 -36.96
CA VAL A 265 -29.55 -7.65 -36.22
C VAL A 265 -30.98 -7.29 -35.81
N PHE A 266 -31.26 -7.33 -34.51
CA PHE A 266 -32.59 -6.99 -33.99
C PHE A 266 -32.75 -5.47 -33.88
N MET A 267 -33.91 -4.96 -34.31
CA MET A 267 -34.35 -3.57 -34.09
C MET A 267 -34.69 -3.28 -32.63
#